data_AF-C8XEP0-F1
#
_entry.id   AF-C8XEP0-F1
#
_cell.length_a   1.000
_cell.length_b   1.000
_cell.length_c   1.000
_cell.angle_alpha   90.00
_cell.angle_beta   90.00
_cell.angle_gamma   90.00
#
_symmetry.space_group_name_H-M   'P 1'
#
loop_
_entity.id
_entity.type
_entity.pdbx_description
1 polymer ?
#
loop_
_entity_poly.entity_id
_entity_poly.type
_entity_poly.pdbx_seq_one_letter_code
_entity_poly.pdbx_strand_id
1 'polypeptide(L)'
;MVVTKPADKAALLTFSCSDCQHNVAVKTDYDLLVNEIGSYSGTHLIDIHNDENTTTVEVTADGSWTIDITDITNAPEATSGTGDSVIWVNSGNKVAITHDGEHNFAIIAASSSGIDLLVNEIGSYTGTKAIDTPAILDIDADGNWTITPS
;
A
#
# COMPACT_ATOMS: atom_id res chain seq x y z
N MET A 1 -15.65 12.18 2.41
CA MET A 1 -16.81 11.36 2.80
C MET A 1 -16.53 10.73 4.15
N VAL A 2 -17.57 10.39 4.92
CA VAL A 2 -17.43 9.60 6.14
C VAL A 2 -17.31 8.13 5.74
N VAL A 3 -16.35 7.41 6.33
CA VAL A 3 -16.11 6.00 6.03
C VAL A 3 -16.53 5.11 7.20
N THR A 4 -17.02 3.91 6.88
CA THR A 4 -17.26 2.85 7.87
C THR A 4 -16.19 1.79 7.65
N LYS A 5 -15.39 1.51 8.68
CA LYS A 5 -14.37 0.48 8.64
C LYS A 5 -14.90 -0.85 9.18
N PRO A 6 -14.37 -2.00 8.73
CA PRO A 6 -14.73 -3.30 9.29
C PRO A 6 -14.26 -3.50 10.74
N ALA A 7 -13.24 -2.77 11.19
CA ALA A 7 -12.77 -2.75 12.58
C ALA A 7 -12.13 -1.39 12.97
N ASP A 8 -12.06 -1.12 14.28
CA ASP A 8 -11.34 0.03 14.86
C ASP A 8 -9.80 -0.19 14.86
N LYS A 9 -9.27 -0.82 13.81
CA LYS A 9 -7.85 -1.17 13.63
C LYS A 9 -7.43 -0.95 12.18
N ALA A 10 -6.17 -1.28 11.88
CA ALA A 10 -5.62 -1.27 10.54
C ALA A 10 -6.53 -1.94 9.51
N ALA A 11 -6.62 -1.35 8.32
CA ALA A 11 -7.49 -1.79 7.23
C ALA A 11 -6.81 -1.60 5.88
N LEU A 12 -7.39 -2.22 4.84
CA LEU A 12 -6.98 -2.02 3.45
C LEU A 12 -7.90 -0.99 2.81
N LEU A 13 -7.35 0.09 2.26
CA LEU A 13 -8.09 1.04 1.44
C LEU A 13 -7.69 0.82 -0.01
N THR A 14 -8.62 0.35 -0.84
CA THR A 14 -8.43 0.21 -2.28
C THR A 14 -9.13 1.34 -3.00
N PHE A 15 -8.41 2.06 -3.85
CA PHE A 15 -8.95 3.14 -4.67
C PHE A 15 -8.68 2.87 -6.14
N SER A 16 -9.65 3.19 -7.00
CA SER A 16 -9.49 3.09 -8.44
C SER A 16 -10.18 4.25 -9.14
N CYS A 17 -9.49 4.85 -10.10
CA CYS A 17 -10.02 5.77 -11.09
C CYS A 17 -9.34 5.51 -12.43
N SER A 18 -9.91 4.66 -13.28
CA SER A 18 -9.32 4.31 -14.58
C SER A 18 -9.39 5.44 -15.61
N ASP A 19 -10.39 6.32 -15.48
CA ASP A 19 -10.71 7.32 -16.50
C ASP A 19 -10.23 8.73 -16.10
N CYS A 20 -9.60 8.86 -14.92
CA CYS A 20 -9.01 10.13 -14.47
C CYS A 20 -7.90 10.57 -15.42
N GLN A 21 -7.83 11.88 -15.71
CA GLN A 21 -6.82 12.48 -16.60
C GLN A 21 -5.99 13.56 -15.92
N HIS A 22 -6.45 14.06 -14.77
CA HIS A 22 -5.79 15.10 -14.01
C HIS A 22 -5.47 14.60 -12.59
N ASN A 23 -5.37 15.53 -11.65
CA ASN A 23 -4.99 15.27 -10.28
C ASN A 23 -5.94 14.25 -9.61
N VAL A 24 -5.36 13.17 -9.12
CA VAL A 24 -5.98 12.17 -8.27
C VAL A 24 -5.33 12.25 -6.90
N ALA A 25 -6.12 12.55 -5.88
CA ALA A 25 -5.66 12.54 -4.51
C ALA A 25 -6.65 11.82 -3.60
N VAL A 26 -6.13 10.94 -2.74
CA VAL A 26 -6.88 10.26 -1.68
C VAL A 26 -6.19 10.54 -0.37
N LYS A 27 -6.92 11.16 0.56
CA LYS A 27 -6.38 11.62 1.83
C LYS A 27 -7.28 11.16 2.99
N THR A 28 -6.68 10.64 4.04
CA THR A 28 -7.37 10.31 5.30
C THR A 28 -7.22 11.45 6.31
N ASP A 29 -7.73 11.25 7.54
CA ASP A 29 -7.46 12.16 8.65
C ASP A 29 -5.97 12.24 9.02
N TYR A 30 -5.16 11.25 8.59
CA TYR A 30 -3.77 11.05 8.99
C TYR A 30 -2.78 11.16 7.82
N ASP A 31 -3.12 10.60 6.66
CA ASP A 31 -2.18 10.36 5.56
C ASP A 31 -2.68 10.85 4.21
N LEU A 32 -1.73 11.14 3.33
CA LEU A 32 -1.96 11.27 1.89
C LEU A 32 -1.59 9.94 1.24
N LEU A 33 -2.59 9.13 0.92
CA LEU A 33 -2.39 7.78 0.38
C LEU A 33 -2.10 7.78 -1.11
N VAL A 34 -2.75 8.68 -1.85
CA VAL A 34 -2.60 8.78 -3.31
C VAL A 34 -2.38 10.23 -3.68
N ASN A 35 -1.42 10.51 -4.55
CA ASN A 35 -1.16 11.83 -5.10
C ASN A 35 -0.55 11.72 -6.51
N GLU A 36 -1.40 11.44 -7.48
CA GLU A 36 -1.01 11.07 -8.84
C GLU A 36 -1.68 11.95 -9.90
N ILE A 37 -1.17 11.86 -11.14
CA ILE A 37 -1.79 12.49 -12.32
C ILE A 37 -2.26 11.39 -13.26
N GLY A 38 -3.56 11.40 -13.57
CA GLY A 38 -4.16 10.48 -14.52
C GLY A 38 -4.79 9.26 -13.85
N SER A 39 -4.82 8.14 -14.56
CA SER A 39 -5.45 6.92 -14.08
C SER A 39 -4.70 6.33 -12.89
N TYR A 40 -5.43 5.85 -11.89
CA TYR A 40 -4.86 5.21 -10.71
C TYR A 40 -5.64 3.96 -10.32
N SER A 41 -4.93 2.93 -9.84
CA SER A 41 -5.54 1.79 -9.15
C SER A 41 -4.52 1.20 -8.18
N GLY A 42 -4.86 1.14 -6.90
CA GLY A 42 -3.94 0.65 -5.87
C GLY A 42 -4.61 0.43 -4.53
N THR A 43 -3.90 -0.23 -3.64
CA THR A 43 -4.33 -0.52 -2.27
C THR A 43 -3.25 -0.05 -1.31
N HIS A 44 -3.67 0.60 -0.22
CA HIS A 44 -2.81 1.10 0.85
C HIS A 44 -3.28 0.59 2.21
N LEU A 45 -2.36 0.48 3.17
CA LEU A 45 -2.72 0.33 4.57
C LEU A 45 -3.17 1.68 5.14
N ILE A 46 -4.16 1.62 6.03
CA ILE A 46 -4.54 2.73 6.89
C ILE A 46 -4.57 2.26 8.34
N ASP A 47 -4.44 3.20 9.28
CA ASP A 47 -4.56 2.98 10.72
C ASP A 47 -3.57 1.93 11.26
N ILE A 48 -2.32 1.98 10.79
CA ILE A 48 -1.26 1.06 11.22
C ILE A 48 -0.62 1.51 12.54
N HIS A 49 -0.73 2.79 12.89
CA HIS A 49 -0.29 3.31 14.19
C HIS A 49 -1.41 3.23 15.25
N ASN A 50 -1.04 2.98 16.51
CA ASN A 50 -1.99 2.65 17.60
C ASN A 50 -2.99 3.78 17.93
N ASP A 51 -2.71 5.00 17.53
CA ASP A 51 -3.50 6.20 17.77
C ASP A 51 -4.29 6.67 16.54
N GLU A 52 -4.25 5.90 15.45
CA GLU A 52 -4.97 6.19 14.22
C GLU A 52 -6.34 5.51 14.21
N ASN A 53 -7.34 6.28 13.78
CA ASN A 53 -8.67 5.77 13.50
C ASN A 53 -9.32 6.62 12.43
N THR A 54 -9.12 6.25 11.16
CA THR A 54 -9.62 6.99 10.01
C THR A 54 -11.15 7.05 10.03
N THR A 55 -11.70 8.26 10.07
CA THR A 55 -13.15 8.53 10.04
C THR A 55 -13.57 9.22 8.75
N THR A 56 -12.65 9.94 8.12
CA THR A 56 -12.89 10.69 6.89
C THR A 56 -11.88 10.29 5.82
N VAL A 57 -12.39 10.17 4.59
CA VAL A 57 -11.57 10.11 3.38
C VAL A 57 -11.97 11.22 2.43
N GLU A 58 -11.03 12.08 2.07
CA GLU A 58 -11.16 13.11 1.05
C GLU A 58 -10.63 12.57 -0.29
N VAL A 59 -11.42 12.75 -1.36
CA VAL A 59 -11.07 12.30 -2.71
C VAL A 59 -11.13 13.49 -3.66
N THR A 60 -10.04 13.73 -4.37
CA THR A 60 -10.00 14.61 -5.55
C THR A 60 -9.78 13.73 -6.78
N ALA A 61 -10.67 13.79 -7.74
CA ALA A 61 -10.61 13.02 -8.99
C ALA A 61 -11.49 13.69 -10.04
N ASP A 62 -11.12 13.59 -11.32
CA ASP A 62 -11.86 14.15 -12.46
C ASP A 62 -12.61 13.10 -13.30
N GLY A 63 -12.48 11.81 -12.94
CA GLY A 63 -13.17 10.68 -13.55
C GLY A 63 -14.10 9.93 -12.59
N SER A 64 -14.71 8.85 -13.07
CA SER A 64 -15.46 7.92 -12.23
C SER A 64 -14.49 7.11 -11.37
N TRP A 65 -14.77 7.02 -10.07
CA TRP A 65 -13.91 6.34 -9.13
C TRP A 65 -14.68 5.38 -8.22
N THR A 66 -13.95 4.41 -7.68
CA THR A 66 -14.42 3.49 -6.63
C THR A 66 -13.45 3.51 -5.47
N ILE A 67 -14.00 3.30 -4.29
CA ILE A 67 -13.22 3.09 -3.07
C ILE A 67 -13.84 1.95 -2.28
N ASP A 68 -13.00 1.07 -1.77
CA ASP A 68 -13.39 -0.01 -0.88
C ASP A 68 -12.46 -0.05 0.32
N ILE A 69 -13.02 -0.32 1.51
CA ILE A 69 -12.26 -0.43 2.75
C ILE A 69 -12.58 -1.77 3.38
N THR A 70 -11.57 -2.64 3.43
CA THR A 70 -11.73 -4.01 3.89
C THR A 70 -10.81 -4.34 5.06
N ASP A 71 -11.09 -5.47 5.72
CA ASP A 71 -10.27 -5.94 6.82
C ASP A 71 -8.84 -6.27 6.33
N ILE A 72 -7.83 -5.98 7.16
CA ILE A 72 -6.42 -6.25 6.84
C ILE A 72 -6.16 -7.74 6.51
N THR A 73 -6.96 -8.65 7.05
CA THR A 73 -6.86 -10.09 6.78
C THR A 73 -7.21 -10.49 5.34
N ASN A 74 -7.80 -9.58 4.56
CA ASN A 74 -8.07 -9.80 3.13
C ASN A 74 -6.85 -9.54 2.24
N ALA A 75 -5.70 -9.15 2.79
CA ALA A 75 -4.50 -8.90 2.01
C ALA A 75 -4.08 -10.20 1.27
N PRO A 76 -3.87 -10.14 -0.06
CA PRO A 76 -3.53 -11.32 -0.84
C PRO A 76 -2.09 -11.78 -0.57
N GLU A 77 -1.86 -13.09 -0.64
CA GLU A 77 -0.49 -13.61 -0.81
C GLU A 77 -0.07 -13.40 -2.28
N ALA A 78 1.01 -12.65 -2.49
CA ALA A 78 1.58 -12.44 -3.81
C ALA A 78 3.10 -12.34 -3.74
N THR A 79 3.76 -12.61 -4.86
CA THR A 79 5.22 -12.48 -5.02
C THR A 79 5.61 -11.53 -6.14
N SER A 80 4.61 -10.95 -6.82
CA SER A 80 4.77 -9.98 -7.89
C SER A 80 3.52 -9.12 -8.03
N GLY A 81 3.69 -7.90 -8.50
CA GLY A 81 2.60 -6.99 -8.83
C GLY A 81 3.12 -5.75 -9.55
N THR A 82 2.26 -4.76 -9.70
CA THR A 82 2.55 -3.49 -10.38
C THR A 82 1.85 -2.38 -9.62
N GLY A 83 2.55 -1.26 -9.42
CA GLY A 83 2.00 -0.12 -8.71
C GLY A 83 1.84 -0.38 -7.21
N ASP A 84 1.12 0.53 -6.56
CA ASP A 84 0.78 0.44 -5.14
C ASP A 84 0.00 -0.84 -4.81
N SER A 85 0.39 -1.52 -3.74
CA SER A 85 -0.23 -2.79 -3.35
C SER A 85 0.02 -3.13 -1.90
N VAL A 86 -0.96 -3.80 -1.29
CA VAL A 86 -0.79 -4.46 0.01
C VAL A 86 -0.79 -5.98 -0.17
N ILE A 87 0.21 -6.66 0.38
CA ILE A 87 0.33 -8.13 0.31
C ILE A 87 0.64 -8.77 1.66
N TRP A 88 0.31 -10.04 1.80
CA TRP A 88 0.67 -10.86 2.95
C TRP A 88 1.91 -11.70 2.65
N VAL A 89 2.95 -11.56 3.49
CA VAL A 89 4.11 -12.47 3.55
C VAL A 89 4.03 -13.36 4.79
N ASN A 90 3.68 -14.64 4.58
CA ASN A 90 3.36 -15.57 5.66
C ASN A 90 4.55 -16.25 6.34
N SER A 91 5.70 -16.30 5.68
CA SER A 91 6.87 -17.05 6.17
C SER A 91 8.17 -16.54 5.57
N GLY A 92 9.30 -17.01 6.09
CA GLY A 92 10.64 -16.56 5.71
C GLY A 92 11.20 -15.56 6.72
N ASN A 93 12.51 -15.35 6.68
CA ASN A 93 13.19 -14.32 7.48
C ASN A 93 13.93 -13.30 6.62
N LYS A 94 13.85 -13.48 5.29
CA LYS A 94 14.33 -12.53 4.29
C LYS A 94 13.36 -12.45 3.13
N VAL A 95 13.40 -11.33 2.43
CA VAL A 95 12.72 -11.13 1.15
C VAL A 95 13.71 -10.61 0.12
N ALA A 96 13.78 -11.26 -1.04
CA ALA A 96 14.41 -10.72 -2.23
C ALA A 96 13.41 -9.80 -2.94
N ILE A 97 13.79 -8.56 -3.19
CA ILE A 97 12.90 -7.50 -3.69
C ILE A 97 13.48 -6.95 -4.99
N THR A 98 12.62 -6.75 -5.99
CA THR A 98 12.94 -6.00 -7.21
C THR A 98 11.86 -4.98 -7.54
N HIS A 99 12.25 -3.92 -8.24
CA HIS A 99 11.36 -2.91 -8.82
C HIS A 99 11.95 -2.40 -10.13
N ASP A 100 11.12 -2.17 -11.15
CA ASP A 100 11.55 -1.68 -12.47
C ASP A 100 11.01 -0.29 -12.84
N GLY A 101 10.34 0.40 -11.92
CA GLY A 101 9.86 1.77 -12.11
C GLY A 101 10.96 2.84 -12.01
N GLU A 102 10.57 4.10 -12.20
CA GLU A 102 11.47 5.25 -12.26
C GLU A 102 11.24 6.26 -11.11
N HIS A 103 10.16 6.10 -10.35
CA HIS A 103 9.74 7.02 -9.29
C HIS A 103 9.87 6.39 -7.90
N ASN A 104 9.09 6.86 -6.93
CA ASN A 104 9.20 6.40 -5.56
C ASN A 104 9.00 4.89 -5.47
N PHE A 105 9.86 4.23 -4.71
CA PHE A 105 9.69 2.84 -4.36
C PHE A 105 9.93 2.65 -2.87
N ALA A 106 8.84 2.47 -2.12
CA ALA A 106 8.88 2.29 -0.68
C ALA A 106 8.12 1.03 -0.29
N ILE A 107 8.65 0.32 0.70
CA ILE A 107 7.98 -0.84 1.29
C ILE A 107 8.03 -0.71 2.80
N ILE A 108 6.86 -0.67 3.42
CA ILE A 108 6.68 -0.79 4.86
C ILE A 108 6.21 -2.20 5.19
N ALA A 109 6.75 -2.78 6.25
CA ALA A 109 6.33 -4.07 6.79
C ALA A 109 5.67 -3.89 8.15
N ALA A 110 4.42 -4.33 8.29
CA ALA A 110 3.70 -4.40 9.56
C ALA A 110 3.65 -5.86 10.05
N SER A 111 4.26 -6.13 11.20
CA SER A 111 4.33 -7.45 11.83
C SER A 111 3.99 -7.37 13.32
N SER A 112 4.02 -8.51 14.02
CA SER A 112 3.89 -8.51 15.48
C SER A 112 5.04 -7.78 16.20
N SER A 113 6.18 -7.60 15.54
CA SER A 113 7.34 -6.86 16.06
C SER A 113 7.17 -5.33 15.92
N GLY A 114 6.19 -4.89 15.13
CA GLY A 114 5.94 -3.48 14.83
C GLY A 114 6.04 -3.19 13.32
N ILE A 115 6.27 -1.91 13.02
CA ILE A 115 6.37 -1.37 11.67
C ILE A 115 7.84 -1.15 11.33
N ASP A 116 8.29 -1.63 10.16
CA ASP A 116 9.65 -1.45 9.65
C ASP A 116 9.64 -0.89 8.22
N LEU A 117 10.60 -0.02 7.90
CA LEU A 117 10.79 0.55 6.57
C LEU A 117 11.84 -0.27 5.83
N LEU A 118 11.39 -1.23 5.00
CA LEU A 118 12.27 -2.16 4.30
C LEU A 118 13.01 -1.48 3.15
N VAL A 119 12.30 -0.69 2.36
CA VAL A 119 12.82 0.00 1.17
C VAL A 119 12.28 1.44 1.16
N ASN A 120 13.12 2.38 0.74
CA ASN A 120 12.77 3.77 0.49
C ASN A 120 13.81 4.35 -0.49
N GLU A 121 13.55 4.15 -1.77
CA GLU A 121 14.47 4.50 -2.85
C GLU A 121 13.70 5.17 -3.99
N ILE A 122 14.43 5.73 -4.96
CA ILE A 122 13.85 6.26 -6.19
C ILE A 122 14.35 5.40 -7.37
N GLY A 123 13.40 4.91 -8.16
CA GLY A 123 13.61 4.16 -9.37
C GLY A 123 13.80 2.66 -9.16
N SER A 124 14.54 2.04 -10.09
CA SER A 124 14.73 0.60 -10.10
C SER A 124 15.45 0.11 -8.85
N TYR A 125 14.99 -1.02 -8.30
CA TYR A 125 15.55 -1.61 -7.10
C TYR A 125 15.89 -3.09 -7.29
N THR A 126 16.96 -3.55 -6.64
CA THR A 126 17.24 -4.98 -6.46
C THR A 126 17.97 -5.16 -5.14
N GLY A 127 17.42 -5.97 -4.24
CA GLY A 127 18.02 -6.16 -2.91
C GLY A 127 17.44 -7.33 -2.14
N THR A 128 18.00 -7.54 -0.95
CA THR A 128 17.47 -8.50 0.02
C THR A 128 17.38 -7.83 1.37
N LYS A 129 16.24 -7.96 2.04
CA LYS A 129 15.98 -7.41 3.37
C LYS A 129 15.62 -8.52 4.35
N ALA A 130 16.05 -8.38 5.60
CA ALA A 130 15.51 -9.20 6.68
C ALA A 130 14.06 -8.77 6.95
N ILE A 131 13.22 -9.70 7.38
CA ILE A 131 11.82 -9.43 7.71
C ILE A 131 11.35 -10.36 8.83
N ASP A 132 10.52 -9.84 9.72
CA ASP A 132 9.81 -10.63 10.72
C ASP A 132 8.45 -11.04 10.15
N THR A 133 8.19 -12.34 10.03
CA THR A 133 6.94 -12.88 9.48
C THR A 133 6.10 -13.58 10.56
N PRO A 134 4.76 -13.65 10.42
CA PRO A 134 3.95 -13.09 9.33
C PRO A 134 3.93 -11.56 9.33
N ALA A 135 3.95 -10.97 8.14
CA ALA A 135 3.91 -9.53 7.92
C ALA A 135 2.97 -9.17 6.77
N ILE A 136 2.35 -8.00 6.89
CA ILE A 136 1.69 -7.32 5.79
C ILE A 136 2.66 -6.28 5.24
N LEU A 137 2.87 -6.29 3.92
CA LEU A 137 3.69 -5.31 3.23
C LEU A 137 2.78 -4.31 2.55
N ASP A 138 3.01 -3.02 2.82
CA ASP A 138 2.46 -1.91 2.07
C ASP A 138 3.54 -1.42 1.10
N ILE A 139 3.21 -1.45 -0.20
CA ILE A 139 4.14 -1.22 -1.30
C ILE A 139 3.67 0.02 -2.02
N ASP A 140 4.50 1.06 -2.03
CA ASP A 140 4.38 2.25 -2.88
C ASP A 140 5.34 2.05 -4.07
N ALA A 141 4.80 2.05 -5.29
CA ALA A 141 5.56 1.79 -6.49
C ALA A 141 4.91 2.42 -7.73
N ASP A 142 5.71 2.80 -8.72
CA ASP A 142 5.24 3.22 -10.05
C ASP A 142 5.41 2.15 -11.13
N GLY A 143 6.19 1.10 -10.85
CA GLY A 143 6.53 0.02 -11.78
C GLY A 143 6.10 -1.37 -11.29
N ASN A 144 6.61 -2.39 -11.98
CA ASN A 144 6.48 -3.78 -11.57
C ASN A 144 7.44 -4.06 -10.42
N TRP A 145 7.02 -4.90 -9.50
CA TRP A 145 7.83 -5.37 -8.40
C TRP A 145 7.75 -6.89 -8.24
N THR A 146 8.78 -7.48 -7.64
CA THR A 146 8.75 -8.85 -7.13
C THR A 146 9.26 -8.90 -5.71
N ILE A 147 8.66 -9.76 -4.88
CA ILE A 147 9.00 -9.96 -3.47
C ILE A 147 8.97 -11.46 -3.21
N THR A 148 10.13 -12.08 -3.03
CA THR A 148 10.26 -13.52 -2.83
C THR A 148 10.81 -13.82 -1.44
N PRO A 149 10.01 -14.41 -0.53
CA PRO A 149 10.48 -14.79 0.80
C PRO A 149 11.41 -16.01 0.78
N SER A 150 12.37 -16.06 1.72
CA SER A 150 13.29 -17.19 1.95
C SER A 150 13.62 -17.41 3.41
#